data_AF-A0AAV6D6C3-F1
#
_entry.id   AF-A0AAV6D6C3-F1
#
_cell.length_a   1.000
_cell.length_b   1.000
_cell.length_c   1.000
_cell.angle_alpha   90.00
_cell.angle_beta   90.00
_cell.angle_gamma   90.00
#
_symmetry.space_group_name_H-M   'P 1'
#
loop_
_entity.id
_entity.type
_entity.pdbx_description
1 polymer ?
#
loop_
_entity_poly.entity_id
_entity_poly.type
_entity_poly.pdbx_seq_one_letter_code
_entity_poly.pdbx_strand_id
1 'polypeptide(L)'
;MFAKSKAMAEELFSIAKQRLENLRDKPYSYLTSLPEVSEELFTFKDKAASLFTYRVILPDGRVRIFVTVSRSHLAGMVHTVSGDGFILASDGSLSNVSDQIRWEYL
;
A
#
# COMPACT_ATOMS: atom_id res chain seq x y z
N MET A 1 15.87 -21.16 -0.67
CA MET A 1 14.78 -20.55 0.13
C MET A 1 14.36 -19.17 -0.37
N PHE A 2 15.24 -18.35 -0.96
CA PHE A 2 14.95 -16.97 -1.40
C PHE A 2 13.98 -16.79 -2.58
N ALA A 3 13.84 -17.77 -3.49
CA ALA A 3 12.96 -17.61 -4.65
C ALA A 3 11.46 -17.59 -4.29
N LYS A 4 11.07 -18.30 -3.22
CA LYS A 4 9.66 -18.38 -2.78
C LYS A 4 9.21 -17.12 -2.05
N SER A 5 10.10 -16.47 -1.29
CA SER A 5 9.80 -15.19 -0.62
C SER A 5 9.65 -14.05 -1.62
N LYS A 6 10.53 -14.01 -2.64
CA LYS A 6 10.46 -13.00 -3.71
C LYS A 6 9.16 -13.10 -4.53
N ALA A 7 8.77 -14.31 -4.94
CA ALA A 7 7.52 -14.52 -5.68
C ALA A 7 6.29 -14.12 -4.83
N MET A 8 6.29 -14.41 -3.53
CA MET A 8 5.24 -13.97 -2.60
C MET A 8 5.19 -12.44 -2.50
N ALA A 9 6.34 -11.77 -2.39
CA ALA A 9 6.40 -10.31 -2.32
C ALA A 9 5.87 -9.64 -3.60
N GLU A 10 6.10 -10.23 -4.77
CA GLU A 10 5.58 -9.74 -6.06
C GLU A 10 4.06 -9.91 -6.18
N GLU A 11 3.51 -11.00 -5.65
CA GLU A 11 2.06 -11.19 -5.60
C GLU A 11 1.38 -10.20 -4.64
N LEU A 12 1.94 -10.03 -3.43
CA LEU A 12 1.44 -9.03 -2.48
C LEU A 12 1.58 -7.60 -3.03
N PHE A 13 2.67 -7.32 -3.76
CA PHE A 13 2.85 -6.06 -4.48
C PHE A 13 1.72 -5.83 -5.50
N SER A 14 1.34 -6.87 -6.24
CA SER A 14 0.28 -6.77 -7.24
C SER A 14 -1.07 -6.39 -6.63
N ILE A 15 -1.36 -6.91 -5.42
CA ILE A 15 -2.57 -6.55 -4.66
C ILE A 15 -2.49 -5.08 -4.21
N ALA A 16 -1.35 -4.66 -3.63
CA ALA A 16 -1.14 -3.28 -3.21
C ALA A 16 -1.30 -2.30 -4.40
N LYS A 17 -0.70 -2.65 -5.53
CA LYS A 17 -0.77 -1.88 -6.78
C LYS A 17 -2.19 -1.78 -7.29
N GLN A 18 -2.94 -2.89 -7.37
CA GLN A 18 -4.33 -2.86 -7.81
C GLN A 18 -5.18 -1.94 -6.94
N ARG A 19 -5.00 -1.98 -5.62
CA ARG A 19 -5.69 -1.08 -4.69
C ARG A 19 -5.27 0.37 -4.92
N LEU A 20 -3.99 0.62 -5.17
CA LEU A 20 -3.47 1.95 -5.46
C LEU A 20 -4.06 2.52 -6.75
N GLU A 21 -4.12 1.75 -7.83
CA GLU A 21 -4.74 2.18 -9.10
C GLU A 21 -6.21 2.56 -8.91
N ASN A 22 -6.97 1.77 -8.15
CA ASN A 22 -8.36 2.11 -7.81
C ASN A 22 -8.50 3.44 -7.03
N LEU A 23 -7.46 3.83 -6.27
CA LEU A 23 -7.41 5.08 -5.53
C LEU A 23 -6.91 6.25 -6.40
N ARG A 24 -6.07 6.00 -7.42
CA ARG A 24 -5.58 7.02 -8.36
C ARG A 24 -6.72 7.68 -9.13
N ASP A 25 -7.77 6.93 -9.44
CA ASP A 25 -8.94 7.42 -10.16
C ASP A 25 -9.93 8.20 -9.27
N LYS A 26 -9.63 8.36 -7.97
CA LYS A 26 -10.51 9.08 -7.04
C LYS A 26 -10.18 10.57 -7.00
N PRO A 27 -11.20 11.44 -6.84
CA PRO A 27 -10.97 12.87 -6.76
C PRO A 27 -10.20 13.25 -5.49
N TYR A 28 -9.49 14.37 -5.53
CA TYR A 28 -8.72 14.90 -4.40
C TYR A 28 -9.55 15.02 -3.11
N SER A 29 -10.82 15.45 -3.21
CA SER A 29 -11.72 15.55 -2.06
C SER A 29 -12.02 14.19 -1.40
N TYR A 30 -12.11 13.12 -2.20
CA TYR A 30 -12.27 11.77 -1.67
C TYR A 30 -11.01 11.33 -0.94
N LEU A 31 -9.84 11.50 -1.57
CA LEU A 31 -8.57 11.04 -0.98
C LEU A 31 -8.19 11.80 0.29
N THR A 32 -8.54 13.08 0.39
CA THR A 32 -8.33 13.87 1.62
C THR A 32 -9.31 13.50 2.74
N SER A 33 -10.49 12.97 2.39
CA SER A 33 -11.49 12.49 3.37
C SER A 33 -11.20 11.10 3.94
N LEU A 34 -10.30 10.32 3.32
CA LEU A 34 -9.91 9.01 3.83
C LEU A 34 -9.33 9.13 5.24
N PRO A 35 -9.52 8.14 6.13
CA PRO A 35 -8.77 8.07 7.38
C PRO A 35 -7.25 8.13 7.15
N GLU A 36 -6.50 8.62 8.14
CA GLU A 36 -5.03 8.65 8.07
C GLU A 36 -4.44 7.25 7.88
N VAL A 37 -5.04 6.25 8.52
CA VAL A 37 -4.73 4.83 8.34
C VAL A 37 -6.03 4.04 8.23
N SER A 38 -6.13 3.18 7.24
CA SER A 38 -7.22 2.20 7.08
C SER A 38 -6.62 0.81 6.91
N GLU A 39 -7.12 -0.16 7.66
CA GLU A 39 -6.75 -1.58 7.55
C GLU A 39 -7.92 -2.39 7.00
N GLU A 40 -7.61 -3.28 6.06
CA GLU A 40 -8.54 -4.26 5.49
C GLU A 40 -7.94 -5.66 5.66
N LEU A 41 -8.64 -6.52 6.41
CA LEU A 41 -8.24 -7.90 6.62
C LEU A 41 -8.81 -8.79 5.52
N PHE A 42 -8.01 -9.68 4.96
CA PHE A 42 -8.44 -10.62 3.93
C PHE A 42 -7.64 -11.93 3.97
N THR A 43 -8.12 -12.92 3.21
CA THR A 43 -7.43 -14.21 3.06
C THR A 43 -6.70 -14.26 1.72
N PHE A 44 -5.41 -14.57 1.75
CA PHE A 44 -4.57 -14.78 0.58
C PHE A 44 -3.87 -16.14 0.66
N LYS A 45 -4.17 -17.05 -0.27
CA LYS A 45 -3.63 -18.42 -0.31
C LYS A 45 -3.71 -19.12 1.06
N ASP A 46 -4.93 -19.14 1.61
CA ASP A 46 -5.28 -19.77 2.89
C ASP A 46 -4.56 -19.20 4.13
N LYS A 47 -4.06 -17.97 4.04
CA LYS A 47 -3.42 -17.25 5.13
C LYS A 47 -4.03 -15.86 5.29
N ALA A 48 -4.11 -15.40 6.54
CA ALA A 48 -4.53 -14.04 6.85
C ALA A 48 -3.50 -13.03 6.33
N ALA A 49 -3.99 -11.98 5.70
CA ALA A 49 -3.23 -10.85 5.21
C ALA A 49 -3.95 -9.55 5.60
N SER A 50 -3.17 -8.49 5.78
CA SER A 50 -3.68 -7.14 6.05
C SER A 50 -3.24 -6.22 4.92
N LEU A 51 -4.19 -5.47 4.36
CA LEU A 51 -3.93 -4.35 3.46
C LEU A 51 -4.08 -3.06 4.27
N PHE A 52 -3.06 -2.21 4.23
CA PHE A 52 -3.07 -0.90 4.86
C PHE A 52 -3.06 0.18 3.79
N THR A 53 -3.95 1.16 3.93
CA THR A 53 -3.92 2.41 3.17
C THR A 53 -3.56 3.54 4.12
N TYR A 54 -2.45 4.22 3.86
CA TYR A 54 -1.99 5.40 4.59
C TYR A 54 -2.27 6.65 3.77
N ARG A 55 -2.81 7.66 4.44
CA ARG A 55 -3.05 8.99 3.87
C ARG A 55 -2.28 10.02 4.67
N VAL A 56 -1.39 10.73 3.99
CA VAL A 56 -0.57 11.79 4.59
C VAL A 56 -0.85 13.09 3.86
N ILE A 57 -1.25 14.14 4.58
CA ILE A 57 -1.33 15.50 4.02
C ILE A 57 0.04 16.13 4.15
N LEU A 58 0.62 16.53 3.03
CA LEU A 58 1.91 17.20 2.98
C LEU A 58 1.77 18.68 3.37
N PRO A 59 2.83 19.34 3.86
CA PRO A 59 2.79 20.75 4.27
C PRO A 59 2.35 21.73 3.16
N ASP A 60 2.53 21.34 1.89
CA ASP A 60 2.11 22.12 0.72
C ASP A 60 0.66 21.83 0.28
N GLY A 61 -0.09 21.08 1.08
CA GLY A 61 -1.49 20.74 0.82
C GLY A 61 -1.69 19.55 -0.13
N ARG A 62 -0.63 18.97 -0.70
CA ARG A 62 -0.78 17.74 -1.48
C ARG A 62 -1.13 16.56 -0.58
N VAL A 63 -1.86 15.57 -1.13
CA VAL A 63 -2.13 14.31 -0.43
C VAL A 63 -1.19 13.24 -0.96
N ARG A 64 -0.54 12.53 -0.05
CA ARG A 64 0.27 11.36 -0.34
C ARG A 64 -0.50 10.11 0.13
N ILE A 65 -0.69 9.17 -0.78
CA ILE A 65 -1.35 7.90 -0.52
C ILE A 65 -0.32 6.79 -0.65
N PHE A 66 -0.31 5.88 0.32
CA PHE A 66 0.47 4.66 0.28
C PHE A 66 -0.42 3.47 0.55
N VAL A 67 -0.19 2.38 -0.18
CA VAL A 67 -0.84 1.11 0.10
C VAL A 67 0.24 0.08 0.36
N THR A 68 0.12 -0.65 1.46
CA THR A 68 0.99 -1.79 1.78
C THR A 68 0.16 -3.02 2.04
N VAL A 69 0.62 -4.17 1.58
CA VAL A 69 0.04 -5.46 1.94
C VAL A 69 1.07 -6.22 2.77
N SER A 70 0.60 -6.75 3.88
CA SER A 70 1.39 -7.55 4.81
C SER A 70 0.77 -8.91 5.00
N ARG A 71 1.61 -9.93 5.16
CA ARG A 71 1.18 -11.28 5.53
C ARG A 71 2.00 -11.78 6.70
N SER A 72 1.31 -12.15 7.78
CA SER A 72 1.94 -12.74 8.97
C SER A 72 2.02 -14.26 8.82
N HIS A 73 3.17 -14.86 9.14
CA HIS A 73 3.34 -16.31 9.01
C HIS A 73 3.05 -17.11 10.28
N LEU A 74 3.22 -16.53 11.47
CA LEU A 74 2.89 -17.12 12.77
C LEU A 74 3.11 -16.05 13.86
N ALA A 75 2.30 -16.09 14.92
CA ALA A 75 2.49 -15.39 16.20
C ALA A 75 3.26 -14.03 16.16
N GLY A 76 2.72 -13.04 15.43
CA GLY A 76 3.17 -11.65 15.57
C GLY A 76 4.36 -11.20 14.72
N MET A 77 4.95 -12.05 13.88
CA MET A 77 6.00 -11.63 12.94
C MET A 77 5.46 -11.46 11.51
N VAL A 78 5.56 -10.23 11.00
CA VAL A 78 5.26 -9.86 9.61
C VAL A 78 6.50 -10.13 8.76
N HIS A 79 6.43 -11.06 7.81
CA HIS A 79 7.62 -11.49 7.03
C HIS A 79 7.67 -10.94 5.61
N THR A 80 6.61 -10.31 5.12
CA THR A 80 6.61 -9.76 3.76
C THR A 80 5.67 -8.58 3.71
N VAL A 81 6.24 -7.40 3.46
CA VAL A 81 5.50 -6.15 3.23
C VAL A 81 5.87 -5.63 1.85
N SER A 82 4.85 -5.36 1.05
CA SER A 82 5.06 -4.77 -0.26
C SER A 82 4.06 -3.65 -0.46
N GLY A 83 4.51 -2.53 -1.01
CA GLY A 83 3.66 -1.37 -1.18
C GLY A 83 4.14 -0.42 -2.26
N ASP A 84 3.22 0.47 -2.63
CA ASP A 84 3.42 1.51 -3.62
C ASP A 84 2.64 2.76 -3.19
N GLY A 85 2.93 3.91 -3.79
CA GLY A 85 2.29 5.16 -3.45
C GLY A 85 2.31 6.22 -4.53
N PHE A 86 1.46 7.22 -4.37
CA PHE A 86 1.44 8.42 -5.20
C PHE A 86 1.17 9.66 -4.37
N ILE A 87 1.45 10.81 -4.97
CA ILE A 87 1.13 12.14 -4.45
C ILE A 87 0.20 12.81 -5.45
N LEU A 88 -0.91 13.36 -4.95
CA LEU A 88 -1.90 14.12 -5.71
C LEU A 88 -1.98 15.55 -5.17
N ALA A 89 -1.92 16.52 -6.07
CA ALA A 89 -2.16 17.92 -5.78
C ALA A 89 -3.64 18.30 -5.98
N SER A 90 -4.07 19.44 -5.41
CA SER A 90 -5.46 19.90 -5.48
C SER A 90 -5.92 20.27 -6.89
N ASP A 91 -4.98 20.55 -7.80
CA ASP A 91 -5.21 20.79 -9.22
C ASP A 91 -5.38 19.50 -10.04
N GLY A 92 -5.24 18.33 -9.40
CA GLY A 92 -5.30 17.02 -10.04
C GLY A 92 -3.95 16.49 -10.55
N SER A 93 -2.86 17.25 -10.39
CA SER A 93 -1.52 16.81 -10.80
C SER A 93 -1.07 15.61 -9.95
N LEU A 94 -0.74 14.50 -10.62
CA LEU A 94 -0.34 13.25 -9.99
C LEU A 94 1.15 12.97 -10.20
N SER A 95 1.83 12.52 -9.15
CA SER A 95 3.22 12.06 -9.20
C SER A 95 3.37 10.75 -8.44
N ASN A 96 4.19 9.83 -8.94
CA ASN A 96 4.49 8.60 -8.20
C ASN A 96 5.44 8.92 -7.04
N VAL A 97 5.31 8.18 -5.94
CA VAL A 97 6.40 8.17 -4.96
C VAL A 97 7.58 7.46 -5.62
N SER A 98 8.75 8.11 -5.62
CA SER A 98 9.91 7.72 -6.45
C SER A 98 10.46 6.33 -6.14
N ASP A 99 10.13 5.79 -4.97
CA ASP A 99 10.65 4.51 -4.50
C ASP A 99 9.49 3.54 -4.33
N GLN A 100 9.55 2.40 -5.05
CA GLN A 100 8.81 1.21 -4.62
C GLN A 100 9.26 0.91 -3.18
N ILE A 101 8.39 1.16 -2.22
CA ILE A 101 8.67 0.84 -0.83
C ILE A 101 8.48 -0.67 -0.66
N ARG A 102 9.51 -1.44 -0.99
CA ARG A 102 9.62 -2.87 -0.66
C ARG A 102 10.34 -2.99 0.69
N TRP A 103 9.58 -3.24 1.75
CA TRP A 103 10.14 -3.69 3.01
C TRP A 103 10.09 -5.22 3.07
N GLU A 104 11.14 -5.89 2.62
CA GLU A 104 11.36 -7.28 3.01
C GLU A 104 11.97 -7.29 4.42
N TYR A 105 11.16 -7.45 5.46
CA TYR A 105 11.66 -7.81 6.78
C TYR A 105 11.81 -9.34 6.80
N LEU A 106 13.06 -9.82 6.80
CA LEU A 106 13.43 -11.22 6.96
C LEU A 106 13.22 -11.68 8.41
#